data_AF-Q5BXG0-F1
#
_entry.id   AF-Q5BXG0-F1
#
_cell.length_a   1.000
_cell.length_b   1.000
_cell.length_c   1.000
_cell.angle_alpha   90.00
_cell.angle_beta   90.00
_cell.angle_gamma   90.00
#
_symmetry.space_group_name_H-M   'P 1'
#
loop_
_entity.id
_entity.type
_entity.pdbx_description
1 polymer ?
#
loop_
_entity_poly.entity_id
_entity_poly.type
_entity_poly.pdbx_seq_one_letter_code
_entity_poly.pdbx_strand_id
1 'polypeptide(L)'
;ARHGTPAFLELRKIQKQWSEYNQYWNVMNLAITLSRDFKHCRFLDRLVTKDSLNLAIGTIASSDTLVRGSYRYAIARLINMKEKFPDDALLTLLLGVGFLSMSMQKHIGSRHLAILQAVGFLGEYERLRGDCQEVYYNIARACHQLLITHMAIHYYEKVLAMEPVGDNPEEKSLTDLHKEAAFNLALLYRSNGNPTMARHVLQKYIVI
;
A
#
# COMPACT_ATOMS: atom_id res chain seq x y z
N ALA A 1 -22.34 -2.58 -13.71
CA ALA A 1 -21.65 -3.87 -13.57
C ALA A 1 -20.14 -3.61 -13.55
N ARG A 2 -19.34 -4.34 -12.76
CA ARG A 2 -17.88 -4.15 -12.75
C ARG A 2 -17.29 -4.84 -13.98
N HIS A 3 -17.00 -4.09 -15.03
CA HIS A 3 -16.51 -4.59 -16.33
C HIS A 3 -15.02 -4.96 -16.34
N GLY A 4 -14.50 -5.54 -15.25
CA GLY A 4 -13.06 -5.83 -15.10
C GLY A 4 -12.52 -6.85 -16.11
N THR A 5 -13.20 -7.99 -16.26
CA THR A 5 -12.77 -9.05 -17.21
C THR A 5 -12.84 -8.59 -18.67
N PRO A 6 -13.92 -7.94 -19.16
CA PRO A 6 -13.94 -7.35 -20.50
C PRO A 6 -12.80 -6.35 -20.72
N ALA A 7 -12.57 -5.42 -19.78
CA ALA A 7 -11.50 -4.44 -19.88
C ALA A 7 -10.12 -5.11 -19.96
N PHE A 8 -9.86 -6.12 -19.14
CA PHE A 8 -8.62 -6.89 -19.20
C PHE A 8 -8.40 -7.54 -20.57
N LEU A 9 -9.44 -8.11 -21.17
CA LEU A 9 -9.35 -8.75 -22.48
C LEU A 9 -9.03 -7.75 -23.60
N GLU A 10 -9.61 -6.56 -23.57
CA GLU A 10 -9.29 -5.49 -24.53
C GLU A 10 -7.87 -4.96 -24.34
N LEU A 11 -7.45 -4.73 -23.09
CA LEU A 11 -6.09 -4.27 -22.78
C LEU A 11 -5.04 -5.25 -23.28
N ARG A 12 -5.29 -6.57 -23.20
CA ARG A 12 -4.39 -7.57 -23.75
C ARG A 12 -4.18 -7.47 -25.26
N LYS A 13 -5.17 -7.02 -26.02
CA LYS A 13 -5.06 -6.86 -27.48
C LYS A 13 -4.09 -5.73 -27.84
N ILE A 14 -4.11 -4.66 -27.05
CA ILE A 14 -3.30 -3.46 -27.28
C ILE A 14 -1.96 -3.46 -26.53
N GLN A 15 -1.63 -4.54 -25.81
CA GLN A 15 -0.43 -4.65 -24.99
C GLN A 15 0.84 -4.23 -25.73
N LYS A 16 1.09 -4.80 -26.92
CA LYS A 16 2.32 -4.55 -27.67
C LYS A 16 2.50 -3.08 -28.07
N GLN A 17 1.39 -2.33 -28.15
CA GLN A 17 1.40 -0.94 -28.57
C GLN A 17 1.64 0.01 -27.39
N TRP A 18 1.20 -0.35 -26.18
CA TRP A 18 1.16 0.59 -25.05
C TRP A 18 1.90 0.11 -23.80
N SER A 19 2.55 -1.06 -23.81
CA SER A 19 3.21 -1.62 -22.63
C SER A 19 4.41 -0.83 -22.12
N GLU A 20 4.91 0.14 -22.88
CA GLU A 20 5.97 1.06 -22.46
C GLU A 20 5.46 2.18 -21.52
N TYR A 21 4.15 2.44 -21.50
CA TYR A 21 3.55 3.51 -20.71
C TYR A 21 3.03 3.00 -19.36
N ASN A 22 3.31 3.75 -18.29
CA ASN A 22 2.81 3.45 -16.94
C ASN A 22 1.28 3.49 -16.86
N GLN A 23 0.64 4.37 -17.63
CA GLN A 23 -0.82 4.51 -17.67
C GLN A 23 -1.49 3.21 -18.11
N TYR A 24 -0.90 2.50 -19.08
CA TYR A 24 -1.40 1.20 -19.51
C TYR A 24 -1.38 0.18 -18.36
N TRP A 25 -0.30 0.14 -17.59
CA TRP A 25 -0.17 -0.77 -16.44
C TRP A 25 -1.09 -0.37 -15.28
N ASN A 26 -1.32 0.92 -15.06
CA ASN A 26 -2.28 1.40 -14.05
C ASN A 26 -3.71 0.93 -14.38
N VAL A 27 -4.12 1.09 -15.65
CA VAL A 27 -5.45 0.64 -16.11
C VAL A 27 -5.53 -0.89 -16.11
N MET A 28 -4.44 -1.58 -16.49
CA MET A 28 -4.35 -3.04 -16.38
C MET A 28 -4.53 -3.52 -14.93
N ASN A 29 -3.85 -2.89 -13.97
CA ASN A 29 -3.98 -3.22 -12.55
C ASN A 29 -5.41 -3.01 -12.06
N LEU A 30 -6.06 -1.91 -12.47
CA LEU A 30 -7.46 -1.65 -12.16
C LEU A 30 -8.39 -2.72 -12.75
N ALA A 31 -8.19 -3.09 -14.02
CA ALA A 31 -8.98 -4.13 -14.67
C ALA A 31 -8.83 -5.49 -13.98
N ILE A 32 -7.61 -5.88 -13.62
CA ILE A 32 -7.32 -7.12 -12.87
C ILE A 32 -8.00 -7.06 -11.50
N THR A 33 -7.83 -5.98 -10.74
CA THR A 33 -8.43 -5.82 -9.41
C THR A 33 -9.96 -5.89 -9.45
N LEU A 34 -10.57 -5.28 -10.48
CA LEU A 34 -12.03 -5.30 -10.67
C LEU A 34 -12.56 -6.65 -11.17
N SER A 35 -11.76 -7.42 -11.91
CA SER A 35 -12.17 -8.72 -12.48
C SER A 35 -12.39 -9.81 -11.44
N ARG A 36 -11.65 -9.77 -10.31
CA ARG A 36 -11.65 -10.79 -9.25
C ARG A 36 -11.41 -12.23 -9.76
N ASP A 37 -10.79 -12.40 -10.93
CA ASP A 37 -10.45 -13.73 -11.49
C ASP A 37 -8.93 -14.00 -11.41
N PHE A 38 -8.57 -15.02 -10.64
CA PHE A 38 -7.19 -15.47 -10.43
C PHE A 38 -6.47 -15.90 -11.72
N LYS A 39 -7.19 -16.18 -12.81
CA LYS A 39 -6.59 -16.52 -14.11
C LYS A 39 -5.77 -15.37 -14.68
N HIS A 40 -6.15 -14.13 -14.39
CA HIS A 40 -5.45 -12.93 -14.88
C HIS A 40 -4.07 -12.76 -14.23
N CYS A 41 -3.89 -13.26 -13.01
CA CYS A 41 -2.63 -13.25 -12.30
C CYS A 41 -1.57 -14.13 -12.98
N ARG A 42 -1.98 -15.31 -13.48
CA ARG A 42 -1.08 -16.21 -14.23
C ARG A 42 -0.55 -15.58 -15.51
N PHE A 43 -1.28 -14.62 -16.08
CA PHE A 43 -0.77 -13.84 -17.21
C PHE A 43 0.39 -12.94 -16.79
N LEU A 44 0.29 -12.26 -15.64
CA LEU A 44 1.38 -11.43 -15.11
C LEU A 44 2.62 -12.26 -14.78
N ASP A 45 2.46 -13.43 -14.16
CA ASP A 45 3.60 -14.30 -13.84
C ASP A 45 4.39 -14.71 -15.10
N ARG A 46 3.70 -15.00 -16.20
CA ARG A 46 4.34 -15.29 -17.50
C ARG A 46 5.01 -14.09 -18.15
N LEU A 47 4.58 -12.88 -17.80
CA LEU A 47 5.21 -11.66 -18.31
C LEU A 47 6.47 -11.33 -17.51
N VAL A 48 6.45 -11.49 -16.19
CA VAL A 48 7.63 -11.27 -15.33
C VAL A 48 8.77 -12.20 -15.70
N THR A 49 8.49 -13.44 -16.11
CA THR A 49 9.55 -14.36 -16.58
C THR A 49 10.16 -13.95 -17.92
N LYS A 50 9.43 -13.19 -18.75
CA LYS A 50 9.91 -12.71 -20.06
C LYS A 50 10.63 -11.38 -19.96
N ASP A 51 10.15 -10.50 -19.09
CA ASP A 51 10.69 -9.16 -18.88
C ASP A 51 10.79 -8.89 -17.38
N SER A 52 11.96 -9.26 -16.82
CA SER A 52 12.24 -9.12 -15.39
C SER A 52 12.72 -7.72 -14.99
N LEU A 53 12.84 -6.80 -15.95
CA LEU A 53 13.25 -5.41 -15.73
C LEU A 53 12.06 -4.45 -15.77
N ASN A 54 10.88 -4.90 -16.19
CA ASN A 54 9.69 -4.07 -16.12
C ASN A 54 9.18 -3.95 -14.68
N LEU A 55 9.46 -2.79 -14.08
CA LEU A 55 9.05 -2.45 -12.71
C LEU A 55 7.54 -2.58 -12.52
N ALA A 56 6.73 -2.04 -13.44
CA ALA A 56 5.28 -2.04 -13.31
C ALA A 56 4.71 -3.48 -13.25
N ILE A 57 5.14 -4.36 -14.16
CA ILE A 57 4.68 -5.76 -14.17
C ILE A 57 5.10 -6.47 -12.90
N GLY A 58 6.36 -6.32 -12.51
CA GLY A 58 6.90 -6.93 -11.29
C GLY A 58 6.15 -6.49 -10.04
N THR A 59 5.85 -5.19 -9.94
CA THR A 59 5.14 -4.60 -8.80
C THR A 59 3.71 -5.13 -8.74
N ILE A 60 2.94 -5.06 -9.83
CA ILE A 60 1.55 -5.55 -9.87
C ILE A 60 1.48 -7.04 -9.50
N ALA A 61 2.35 -7.86 -10.08
CA ALA A 61 2.35 -9.30 -9.84
C ALA A 61 2.75 -9.66 -8.38
N SER A 62 3.66 -8.87 -7.79
CA SER A 62 4.07 -9.04 -6.39
C SER A 62 2.96 -8.59 -5.43
N SER A 63 2.31 -7.45 -5.69
CA SER A 63 1.16 -6.96 -4.92
C SER A 63 -0.02 -7.93 -4.97
N ASP A 64 -0.32 -8.49 -6.14
CA ASP A 64 -1.35 -9.51 -6.31
C ASP A 64 -1.03 -10.79 -5.50
N THR A 65 0.24 -11.19 -5.47
CA THR A 65 0.70 -12.30 -4.62
C THR A 65 0.57 -12.00 -3.12
N LEU A 66 0.82 -10.76 -2.70
CA LEU A 66 0.56 -10.31 -1.32
C LEU A 66 -0.93 -10.43 -0.97
N VAL A 67 -1.82 -9.93 -1.83
CA VAL A 67 -3.28 -9.97 -1.62
C VAL A 67 -3.79 -11.42 -1.50
N ARG A 68 -3.19 -12.37 -2.23
CA ARG A 68 -3.50 -13.80 -2.09
C ARG A 68 -3.01 -14.45 -0.78
N GLY A 69 -2.27 -13.72 0.06
CA GLY A 69 -1.72 -14.26 1.31
C GLY A 69 -0.44 -15.08 1.14
N SER A 70 0.15 -15.11 -0.06
CA SER A 70 1.40 -15.83 -0.35
C SER A 70 2.63 -14.96 -0.02
N TYR A 71 2.71 -14.47 1.22
CA TYR A 71 3.65 -13.40 1.60
C TYR A 71 5.11 -13.75 1.38
N ARG A 72 5.56 -14.97 1.71
CA ARG A 72 6.98 -15.38 1.51
C ARG A 72 7.38 -15.31 0.04
N TYR A 73 6.51 -15.77 -0.84
CA TYR A 73 6.75 -15.74 -2.29
C TYR A 73 6.75 -14.30 -2.82
N ALA A 74 5.82 -13.47 -2.36
CA ALA A 74 5.81 -12.05 -2.72
C ALA A 74 7.05 -11.30 -2.22
N ILE A 75 7.46 -11.51 -0.97
CA ILE A 75 8.66 -10.89 -0.37
C ILE A 75 9.90 -11.29 -1.17
N ALA A 76 10.06 -12.59 -1.50
CA ALA A 76 11.18 -13.03 -2.31
C ALA A 76 11.24 -12.31 -3.67
N ARG A 77 10.09 -12.14 -4.34
CA ARG A 77 10.02 -11.37 -5.59
C ARG A 77 10.37 -9.89 -5.40
N LEU A 78 9.82 -9.27 -4.36
CA LEU A 78 10.08 -7.86 -4.05
C LEU A 78 11.55 -7.61 -3.69
N ILE A 79 12.23 -8.52 -2.99
CA ILE A 79 13.67 -8.43 -2.71
C ILE A 79 14.47 -8.44 -4.01
N ASN A 80 14.20 -9.41 -4.90
CA ASN A 80 14.86 -9.47 -6.22
C ASN A 80 14.62 -8.18 -7.05
N MET A 81 13.46 -7.54 -6.88
CA MET A 81 13.17 -6.27 -7.54
C MET A 81 13.90 -5.10 -6.87
N LYS A 82 13.96 -5.06 -5.54
CA LYS A 82 14.67 -4.02 -4.77
C LYS A 82 16.16 -4.01 -5.08
N GLU A 83 16.76 -5.17 -5.35
CA GLU A 83 18.16 -5.25 -5.82
C GLU A 83 18.38 -4.52 -7.15
N LYS A 84 17.37 -4.52 -8.03
CA LYS A 84 17.42 -3.85 -9.34
C LYS A 84 17.00 -2.38 -9.25
N PHE A 85 16.10 -2.05 -8.34
CA PHE A 85 15.51 -0.72 -8.15
C PHE A 85 15.63 -0.30 -6.66
N PRO A 86 16.84 0.02 -6.19
CA PRO A 86 17.10 0.27 -4.78
C PRO A 86 16.38 1.51 -4.24
N ASP A 87 16.17 2.53 -5.06
CA ASP A 87 15.62 3.80 -4.57
C ASP A 87 14.09 3.90 -4.75
N ASP A 88 13.43 2.82 -5.16
CA ASP A 88 11.97 2.83 -5.34
C ASP A 88 11.24 2.73 -3.98
N ALA A 89 10.60 3.84 -3.61
CA ALA A 89 9.86 3.96 -2.35
C ALA A 89 8.66 2.99 -2.28
N LEU A 90 7.98 2.72 -3.39
CA LEU A 90 6.81 1.84 -3.41
C LEU A 90 7.21 0.38 -3.17
N LEU A 91 8.28 -0.11 -3.81
CA LEU A 91 8.82 -1.44 -3.55
C LEU A 91 9.22 -1.59 -2.08
N THR A 92 9.84 -0.56 -1.52
CA THR A 92 10.26 -0.52 -0.11
C THR A 92 9.05 -0.58 0.83
N LEU A 93 8.00 0.19 0.54
CA LEU A 93 6.73 0.12 1.27
C LEU A 93 6.10 -1.26 1.18
N LEU A 94 6.04 -1.86 -0.02
CA LEU A 94 5.46 -3.18 -0.25
C LEU A 94 6.23 -4.28 0.49
N LEU A 95 7.56 -4.17 0.63
CA LEU A 95 8.36 -5.05 1.48
C LEU A 95 7.95 -4.90 2.95
N GLY A 96 7.84 -3.67 3.45
CA GLY A 96 7.36 -3.39 4.81
C GLY A 96 5.98 -4.01 5.07
N VAL A 97 5.03 -3.80 4.16
CA VAL A 97 3.68 -4.38 4.21
C VAL A 97 3.71 -5.90 4.11
N GLY A 98 4.58 -6.47 3.28
CA GLY A 98 4.74 -7.92 3.14
C GLY A 98 5.21 -8.58 4.42
N PHE A 99 6.26 -8.05 5.04
CA PHE A 99 6.76 -8.53 6.33
C PHE A 99 5.74 -8.33 7.47
N LEU A 100 5.05 -7.18 7.49
CA LEU A 100 3.97 -6.91 8.44
C LEU A 100 2.82 -7.92 8.28
N SER A 101 2.44 -8.24 7.05
CA SER A 101 1.38 -9.22 6.78
C SER A 101 1.83 -10.64 7.16
N MET A 102 3.10 -10.97 6.90
CA MET A 102 3.69 -12.24 7.29
C MET A 102 3.73 -12.40 8.82
N SER A 103 4.05 -11.35 9.60
CA SER A 103 4.07 -11.43 11.07
C SER A 103 2.70 -11.73 11.68
N MET A 104 1.62 -11.41 10.96
CA MET A 104 0.25 -11.68 11.37
C MET A 104 -0.23 -13.10 11.04
N GLN A 105 0.58 -13.91 10.33
CA GLN A 105 0.21 -15.30 10.06
C GLN A 105 0.20 -16.16 11.34
N LYS A 106 -0.74 -17.10 11.39
CA LYS A 106 -0.87 -18.06 12.50
C LYS A 106 0.41 -18.91 12.67
N HIS A 107 1.03 -19.31 11.56
CA HIS A 107 2.18 -20.22 11.52
C HIS A 107 3.42 -19.51 10.94
N ILE A 108 4.18 -18.85 11.79
CA ILE A 108 5.46 -18.21 11.44
C ILE A 108 6.52 -18.63 12.46
N GLY A 109 7.76 -18.85 11.98
CA GLY A 109 8.87 -19.25 12.84
C GLY A 109 9.19 -18.18 13.90
N SER A 110 9.29 -16.91 13.50
CA SER A 110 9.49 -15.79 14.43
C SER A 110 8.71 -14.56 13.99
N ARG A 111 7.73 -14.14 14.82
CA ARG A 111 6.98 -12.90 14.61
C ARG A 111 7.85 -11.67 14.80
N HIS A 112 8.69 -11.66 15.82
CA HIS A 112 9.54 -10.53 16.16
C HIS A 112 10.52 -10.18 15.04
N LEU A 113 11.12 -11.19 14.39
CA LEU A 113 12.02 -10.95 13.26
C LEU A 113 11.27 -10.35 12.06
N ALA A 114 10.07 -10.84 11.75
CA ALA A 114 9.25 -10.28 10.68
C ALA A 114 8.83 -8.83 10.98
N ILE A 115 8.45 -8.53 12.23
CA ILE A 115 8.13 -7.16 12.66
C ILE A 115 9.36 -6.25 12.54
N LEU A 116 10.53 -6.72 12.96
CA LEU A 116 11.78 -5.95 12.85
C LEU A 116 12.10 -5.61 11.39
N GLN A 117 11.95 -6.57 10.47
CA GLN A 117 12.11 -6.32 9.04
C GLN A 117 11.07 -5.32 8.51
N ALA A 118 9.81 -5.46 8.92
CA ALA A 118 8.75 -4.53 8.53
C ALA A 118 9.06 -3.09 8.95
N VAL A 119 9.49 -2.90 10.20
CA VAL A 119 9.89 -1.58 10.74
C VAL A 119 11.11 -1.04 9.99
N GLY A 120 12.11 -1.88 9.71
CA GLY A 120 13.30 -1.49 8.95
C GLY A 120 12.95 -0.94 7.57
N PHE A 121 12.12 -1.67 6.81
CA PHE A 121 11.68 -1.21 5.49
C PHE A 121 10.75 0.00 5.55
N LEU A 122 9.90 0.14 6.57
CA LEU A 122 9.08 1.35 6.74
C LEU A 122 9.93 2.59 7.01
N GLY A 123 11.00 2.47 7.81
CA GLY A 123 11.95 3.56 8.02
C GLY A 123 12.81 3.87 6.80
N GLU A 124 13.13 2.89 5.96
CA GLU A 124 13.75 3.14 4.65
C GLU A 124 12.79 3.83 3.69
N TYR A 125 11.53 3.43 3.66
CA TYR A 125 10.48 4.07 2.88
C TYR A 125 10.29 5.54 3.29
N GLU A 126 10.27 5.85 4.59
CA GLU A 126 10.24 7.23 5.10
C GLU A 126 11.41 8.06 4.54
N ARG A 127 12.64 7.52 4.56
CA ARG A 127 13.81 8.21 4.01
C ARG A 127 13.71 8.44 2.49
N LEU A 128 13.24 7.46 1.73
CA LEU A 128 13.15 7.55 0.27
C LEU A 128 12.01 8.48 -0.18
N ARG A 129 10.88 8.47 0.53
CA ARG A 129 9.69 9.24 0.17
C ARG A 129 9.71 10.66 0.73
N GLY A 130 10.37 10.87 1.87
CA GLY A 130 10.44 12.15 2.58
C GLY A 130 9.24 12.39 3.50
N ASP A 131 9.29 13.52 4.22
CA ASP A 131 8.29 13.88 5.21
C ASP A 131 6.98 14.36 4.55
N CYS A 132 5.97 13.47 4.51
CA CYS A 132 4.66 13.81 3.99
C CYS A 132 3.52 13.06 4.70
N GLN A 133 2.27 13.50 4.47
CA GLN A 133 1.09 12.84 5.04
C GLN A 133 1.04 11.34 4.74
N GLU A 134 1.34 10.93 3.51
CA GLU A 134 1.33 9.52 3.07
C GLU A 134 2.22 8.65 3.96
N VAL A 135 3.45 9.11 4.22
CA VAL A 135 4.44 8.36 5.00
C VAL A 135 3.97 8.17 6.43
N TYR A 136 3.59 9.27 7.11
CA TYR A 136 3.17 9.19 8.51
C TYR A 136 1.84 8.46 8.67
N TYR A 137 0.94 8.55 7.70
CA TYR A 137 -0.29 7.76 7.69
C TYR A 137 0.02 6.26 7.60
N ASN A 138 0.93 5.86 6.70
CA ASN A 138 1.32 4.47 6.53
C ASN A 138 2.03 3.91 7.77
N ILE A 139 2.91 4.69 8.41
CA ILE A 139 3.55 4.33 9.68
C ILE A 139 2.51 4.20 10.80
N ALA A 140 1.60 5.17 10.93
CA ALA A 140 0.50 5.12 11.90
C ALA A 140 -0.35 3.86 11.70
N ARG A 141 -0.64 3.51 10.44
CA ARG A 141 -1.43 2.34 10.08
C ARG A 141 -0.74 1.03 10.44
N ALA A 142 0.57 0.95 10.24
CA ALA A 142 1.39 -0.19 10.65
C ALA A 142 1.42 -0.34 12.19
N CYS A 143 1.66 0.75 12.93
CA CYS A 143 1.61 0.76 14.39
C CYS A 143 0.23 0.34 14.92
N HIS A 144 -0.85 0.86 14.30
CA HIS A 144 -2.21 0.48 14.64
C HIS A 144 -2.45 -1.03 14.44
N GLN A 145 -1.98 -1.59 13.32
CA GLN A 145 -2.09 -3.03 13.05
C GLN A 145 -1.31 -3.90 14.05
N LEU A 146 -0.19 -3.40 14.56
CA LEU A 146 0.63 -4.05 15.59
C LEU A 146 0.13 -3.78 17.02
N LEU A 147 -0.99 -3.07 17.19
CA LEU A 147 -1.54 -2.65 18.49
C LEU A 147 -0.60 -1.75 19.31
N ILE A 148 0.34 -1.06 18.64
CA ILE A 148 1.20 -0.03 19.25
C ILE A 148 0.42 1.29 19.23
N THR A 149 -0.63 1.34 20.05
CA THR A 149 -1.67 2.37 19.98
C THR A 149 -1.16 3.79 20.22
N HIS A 150 -0.26 3.98 21.17
CA HIS A 150 0.34 5.29 21.49
C HIS A 150 1.11 5.87 20.28
N MET A 151 1.91 5.07 19.58
CA MET A 151 2.59 5.50 18.36
C MET A 151 1.61 5.77 17.23
N ALA A 152 0.58 4.93 17.08
CA ALA A 152 -0.44 5.13 16.07
C ALA A 152 -1.17 6.48 16.26
N ILE A 153 -1.57 6.80 17.49
CA ILE A 153 -2.20 8.09 17.84
C ILE A 153 -1.27 9.25 17.46
N HIS A 154 -0.01 9.20 17.92
CA HIS A 154 0.98 10.24 17.64
C HIS A 154 1.13 10.52 16.14
N TYR A 155 1.28 9.48 15.32
CA TYR A 155 1.45 9.66 13.88
C TYR A 155 0.16 10.06 13.16
N TYR A 156 -1.03 9.60 13.58
CA TYR A 156 -2.28 10.12 13.02
C TYR A 156 -2.47 11.60 13.34
N GLU A 157 -2.17 12.03 14.56
CA GLU A 157 -2.18 13.46 14.93
C GLU A 157 -1.18 14.26 14.10
N LYS A 158 0.02 13.70 13.84
CA LYS A 158 1.01 14.30 12.95
C LYS A 158 0.46 14.48 11.53
N VAL A 159 -0.22 13.48 10.96
CA VAL A 159 -0.87 13.60 9.65
C VAL A 159 -1.90 14.74 9.64
N LEU A 160 -2.73 14.83 10.69
CA LEU A 160 -3.76 15.86 10.83
C LEU A 160 -3.21 17.30 11.00
N ALA A 161 -1.93 17.44 11.30
CA ALA A 161 -1.24 18.71 11.45
C ALA A 161 -0.41 19.10 10.21
N MET A 162 -0.31 18.21 9.22
CA MET A 162 0.47 18.42 8.01
C MET A 162 -0.42 18.82 6.85
N GLU A 163 0.11 19.63 5.93
CA GLU A 163 -0.54 19.94 4.67
C GLU A 163 -0.43 18.75 3.68
N PRO A 164 -1.45 18.51 2.84
CA PRO A 164 -1.36 17.56 1.73
C PRO A 164 -0.27 17.98 0.72
N VAL A 165 0.28 17.00 0.01
CA VAL A 165 1.32 17.22 -1.01
C VAL A 165 0.69 17.63 -2.34
N GLY A 166 1.13 18.72 -2.92
CA GLY A 166 0.68 19.16 -4.24
C GLY A 166 0.89 20.66 -4.42
N ASP A 167 1.09 21.08 -5.68
CA ASP A 167 1.36 22.48 -6.01
C ASP A 167 0.06 23.28 -6.15
N ASN A 168 -1.04 22.60 -6.46
CA ASN A 168 -2.36 23.19 -6.66
C ASN A 168 -3.45 22.52 -5.80
N PRO A 169 -4.63 23.14 -5.66
CA PRO A 169 -5.71 22.61 -4.83
C PRO A 169 -6.22 21.23 -5.27
N GLU A 170 -6.19 20.91 -6.56
CA GLU A 170 -6.65 19.62 -7.09
C GLU A 170 -5.71 18.49 -6.68
N GLU A 171 -4.40 18.68 -6.84
CA GLU A 171 -3.38 17.73 -6.41
C GLU A 171 -3.41 17.51 -4.90
N LYS A 172 -3.51 18.60 -4.12
CA LYS A 172 -3.65 18.52 -2.66
C LYS A 172 -4.89 17.73 -2.27
N SER A 173 -6.00 17.92 -2.98
CA SER A 173 -7.23 17.15 -2.71
C SER A 173 -7.08 15.65 -2.99
N LEU A 174 -6.18 15.23 -3.89
CA LEU A 174 -5.93 13.82 -4.21
C LEU A 174 -5.01 13.14 -3.20
N THR A 175 -4.18 13.91 -2.50
CA THR A 175 -3.21 13.41 -1.51
C THR A 175 -3.62 13.68 -0.07
N ASP A 176 -4.75 14.34 0.14
CA ASP A 176 -5.29 14.66 1.45
C ASP A 176 -5.76 13.39 2.18
N LEU A 177 -5.06 13.05 3.26
CA LEU A 177 -5.35 11.88 4.11
C LEU A 177 -5.97 12.27 5.46
N HIS A 178 -6.42 13.53 5.64
CA HIS A 178 -6.98 13.98 6.92
C HIS A 178 -8.21 13.15 7.32
N LYS A 179 -9.09 12.81 6.37
CA LYS A 179 -10.33 12.07 6.65
C LYS A 179 -10.03 10.64 7.11
N GLU A 180 -9.11 9.97 6.43
CA GLU A 180 -8.66 8.62 6.72
C GLU A 180 -7.94 8.56 8.08
N ALA A 181 -7.04 9.52 8.33
CA ALA A 181 -6.34 9.63 9.61
C ALA A 181 -7.30 9.91 10.77
N ALA A 182 -8.22 10.88 10.60
CA ALA A 182 -9.23 11.21 11.59
C ALA A 182 -10.15 10.02 11.90
N PHE A 183 -10.56 9.27 10.88
CA PHE A 183 -11.39 8.07 11.06
C PHE A 183 -10.67 7.02 11.89
N ASN A 184 -9.43 6.69 11.55
CA ASN A 184 -8.63 5.70 12.27
C ASN A 184 -8.31 6.15 13.70
N LEU A 185 -8.05 7.44 13.91
CA LEU A 185 -7.83 8.02 15.24
C LEU A 185 -9.10 7.95 16.11
N ALA A 186 -10.27 8.23 15.54
CA ALA A 186 -11.54 8.10 16.25
C ALA A 186 -11.82 6.64 16.67
N LEU A 187 -11.45 5.65 15.85
CA LEU A 187 -11.53 4.23 16.24
C LEU A 187 -10.65 3.93 17.46
N LEU A 188 -9.42 4.46 17.50
CA LEU A 188 -8.49 4.29 18.64
C LEU A 188 -9.00 4.95 19.91
N TYR A 189 -9.51 6.19 19.84
CA TYR A 189 -10.08 6.85 21.01
C TYR A 189 -11.29 6.09 21.54
N ARG A 190 -12.15 5.56 20.66
CA ARG A 190 -13.28 4.73 21.07
C ARG A 190 -12.84 3.44 21.74
N SER A 191 -11.85 2.72 21.19
CA SER A 191 -11.33 1.49 21.82
C SER A 191 -10.66 1.75 23.16
N ASN A 192 -10.07 2.93 23.33
CA ASN A 192 -9.41 3.36 24.58
C ASN A 192 -10.39 3.99 25.59
N GLY A 193 -11.71 3.93 25.35
CA GLY A 193 -12.71 4.43 26.30
C GLY A 193 -12.92 5.95 26.29
N ASN A 194 -12.50 6.66 25.24
CA ASN A 194 -12.68 8.11 25.07
C ASN A 194 -13.63 8.43 23.90
N PRO A 195 -14.95 8.16 24.04
CA PRO A 195 -15.93 8.42 22.98
C PRO A 195 -16.11 9.92 22.69
N THR A 196 -15.85 10.79 23.67
CA THR A 196 -15.94 12.25 23.50
C THR A 196 -14.91 12.75 22.51
N MET A 197 -13.64 12.34 22.64
CA MET A 197 -12.60 12.70 21.67
C MET A 197 -12.85 12.06 20.31
N ALA A 198 -13.33 10.82 20.28
CA ALA A 198 -13.73 10.19 19.01
C ALA A 198 -14.79 11.03 18.27
N ARG A 199 -15.83 11.49 18.97
CA ARG A 199 -16.88 12.34 18.40
C ARG A 199 -16.31 13.68 17.93
N HIS A 200 -15.46 14.31 18.72
CA HIS A 200 -14.84 15.59 18.39
C HIS A 200 -14.05 15.50 17.07
N VAL A 201 -13.19 14.49 16.93
CA VAL A 201 -12.39 14.28 15.71
C VAL A 201 -13.28 14.04 14.49
N LEU A 202 -14.32 13.21 14.62
CA LEU A 202 -15.25 12.95 13.51
C LEU A 202 -15.98 14.23 13.07
N GLN A 203 -16.45 15.04 14.02
CA GLN A 203 -17.13 16.30 13.73
C GLN A 203 -16.22 17.33 13.07
N LYS A 204 -14.94 17.36 13.45
CA LYS A 204 -13.98 18.32 12.90
C LYS A 204 -13.54 18.00 11.47
N TYR A 205 -13.34 16.72 11.14
CA TYR A 205 -12.66 16.34 9.89
C TYR A 205 -13.53 15.54 8.90
N ILE A 206 -14.62 14.91 9.34
CA ILE A 206 -15.38 13.96 8.49
C ILE A 206 -16.77 14.46 8.11
N VAL A 207 -17.44 15.22 8.97
CA VAL A 207 -18.79 15.72 8.70
C VAL A 207 -18.76 16.69 7.51
N ILE A 208 -19.60 16.38 6.51
CA ILE A 208 -19.81 17.13 5.25
C ILE A 208 -20.87 18.20 5.47
#